data_AF-A0A495JPI1-F1
#
_entry.id   AF-A0A495JPI1-F1
#
_cell.length_a   1.000
_cell.length_b   1.000
_cell.length_c   1.000
_cell.angle_alpha   90.00
_cell.angle_beta   90.00
_cell.angle_gamma   90.00
#
_symmetry.space_group_name_H-M   'P 1'
#
loop_
_entity.id
_entity.type
_entity.pdbx_description
1 polymer ?
#
loop_
_entity_poly.entity_id
_entity_poly.type
_entity_poly.pdbx_seq_one_letter_code
_entity_poly.pdbx_strand_id
1 'polypeptide(L)'
;MSSAASGPSAAQERERDPGRASIGSLLSGITRDTSTLIRQEIELAKAEARAEIRLAAKVAGMFGAAALGGFMVLLFLSYALWWGLSNVIDQGWSALIVAVVWALIAGVLITVARQRMRGLQALPQTTSTLRRTPGAVTGQGDHRSGGHQ
;
A
#
# COMPACT_ATOMS: atom_id res chain seq x y z
N MET A 1 13.57 -43.57 74.38
CA MET A 1 13.67 -44.10 73.00
C MET A 1 13.08 -43.06 72.06
N SER A 2 13.86 -42.70 71.03
CA SER A 2 13.58 -41.84 69.86
C SER A 2 12.68 -40.61 70.00
N SER A 3 13.32 -39.44 69.96
CA SER A 3 12.74 -38.23 69.37
C SER A 3 13.41 -37.97 68.01
N ALA A 4 12.61 -37.40 67.10
CA ALA A 4 12.96 -36.70 65.87
C ALA A 4 13.39 -37.52 64.62
N ALA A 5 12.53 -37.45 63.59
CA ALA A 5 12.96 -37.35 62.18
C ALA A 5 11.78 -36.86 61.32
N SER A 6 11.49 -35.56 61.39
CA SER A 6 10.70 -34.86 60.38
C SER A 6 11.63 -34.17 59.38
N GLY A 7 11.56 -34.62 58.12
CA GLY A 7 11.82 -33.84 56.91
C GLY A 7 13.24 -33.92 56.32
N PRO A 8 13.33 -34.31 55.03
CA PRO A 8 13.94 -33.40 54.09
C PRO A 8 13.13 -33.31 52.79
N SER A 9 12.22 -32.33 52.71
CA SER A 9 11.67 -31.85 51.42
C SER A 9 12.38 -30.58 50.93
N ALA A 10 13.35 -30.06 51.69
CA ALA A 10 14.15 -28.87 51.36
C ALA A 10 15.19 -29.08 50.24
N ALA A 11 15.22 -30.25 49.60
CA ALA A 11 16.16 -30.54 48.51
C ALA A 11 15.59 -30.22 47.12
N GLN A 12 14.28 -29.97 46.99
CA GLN A 12 13.67 -29.68 45.69
C GLN A 12 13.57 -28.17 45.39
N GLU A 13 13.91 -27.33 46.37
CA GLU A 13 14.01 -25.87 46.25
C GLU A 13 15.44 -25.35 46.07
N ARG A 14 16.43 -26.22 45.78
CA ARG A 14 17.70 -25.77 45.19
C ARG A 14 17.44 -25.22 43.78
N GLU A 15 16.92 -23.99 43.76
CA GLU A 15 17.71 -22.88 43.27
C GLU A 15 18.20 -23.14 41.84
N ARG A 16 17.29 -22.87 40.90
CA ARG A 16 17.72 -22.22 39.67
C ARG A 16 18.45 -20.94 40.09
N ASP A 17 19.72 -21.05 40.42
CA ASP A 17 20.63 -19.96 40.77
C ASP A 17 20.55 -18.92 39.63
N PRO A 18 19.85 -17.79 39.82
CA PRO A 18 19.74 -16.76 38.81
C PRO A 18 21.09 -16.06 38.58
N GLY A 19 22.03 -16.21 39.52
CA GLY A 19 23.35 -15.58 39.52
C GLY A 19 24.37 -16.22 38.58
N ARG A 20 24.06 -17.37 37.98
CA ARG A 20 24.92 -18.06 36.98
C ARG A 20 24.32 -18.13 35.57
N ALA A 21 23.33 -17.29 35.27
CA ALA A 21 23.06 -16.95 33.88
C ALA A 21 24.31 -16.26 33.31
N SER A 22 25.18 -17.04 32.68
CA SER A 22 26.36 -16.55 31.97
C SER A 22 25.94 -15.40 31.05
N ILE A 23 26.77 -14.37 30.92
CA ILE A 23 26.56 -13.25 29.98
C ILE A 23 26.21 -13.76 28.58
N GLY A 24 26.72 -14.93 28.18
CA GLY A 24 26.37 -15.60 26.93
C GLY A 24 24.91 -16.08 26.85
N SER A 25 24.31 -16.50 27.96
CA SER A 25 22.90 -16.91 28.03
C SER A 25 21.93 -15.72 27.96
N LEU A 26 22.28 -14.58 28.58
CA LEU A 26 21.51 -13.33 28.49
C LEU A 26 21.59 -12.71 27.09
N LEU A 27 22.78 -12.68 26.49
CA LEU A 27 22.97 -12.21 25.12
C LEU A 27 22.25 -13.10 24.10
N SER A 28 22.24 -14.42 24.31
CA SER A 28 21.47 -15.37 23.50
C SER A 28 19.95 -15.13 23.60
N GLY A 29 19.45 -14.82 24.80
CA GLY A 29 18.05 -14.41 25.02
C GLY A 29 17.69 -13.13 24.26
N ILE A 30 18.46 -12.05 24.44
CA ILE A 30 18.23 -10.76 23.76
C ILE A 30 18.29 -10.90 22.24
N THR A 31 19.24 -11.69 21.72
CA THR A 31 19.37 -11.95 20.27
C THR A 31 18.15 -12.69 19.73
N ARG A 32 17.61 -13.64 20.50
CA ARG A 32 16.42 -14.40 20.13
C ARG A 32 15.16 -13.55 20.17
N ASP A 33 15.02 -12.67 21.14
CA ASP A 33 13.89 -11.75 21.25
C ASP A 33 13.92 -10.71 20.12
N THR A 34 15.09 -10.16 19.82
CA THR A 34 15.29 -9.24 18.68
C THR A 34 14.98 -9.92 17.35
N SER A 35 15.42 -11.18 17.17
CA SER A 35 15.07 -11.96 15.97
C SER A 35 13.56 -12.21 15.85
N THR A 36 12.86 -12.35 16.98
CA THR A 36 11.41 -12.51 17.03
C THR A 36 10.70 -11.21 16.64
N LEU A 37 11.13 -10.06 17.15
CA LEU A 37 10.56 -8.75 16.79
C LEU A 37 10.73 -8.44 15.30
N ILE A 38 11.93 -8.67 14.74
CA ILE A 38 12.18 -8.43 13.31
C ILE A 38 11.24 -9.29 12.45
N ARG A 39 11.05 -10.57 12.82
CA ARG A 39 10.10 -11.44 12.12
C ARG A 39 8.67 -10.92 12.24
N GLN A 40 8.28 -10.40 13.40
CA GLN A 40 6.95 -9.83 13.61
C GLN A 40 6.71 -8.57 12.79
N GLU A 41 7.68 -7.65 12.72
CA GLU A 41 7.57 -6.47 11.84
C GLU A 41 7.45 -6.86 10.37
N ILE A 42 8.21 -7.87 9.92
CA ILE A 42 8.09 -8.39 8.56
C ILE A 42 6.70 -9.01 8.33
N GLU A 43 6.19 -9.81 9.26
CA GLU A 43 4.85 -10.39 9.13
C GLU A 43 3.75 -9.33 9.16
N LEU A 44 3.90 -8.28 9.98
CA LEU A 44 2.98 -7.15 10.03
C LEU A 44 3.02 -6.36 8.71
N ALA A 45 4.21 -5.98 8.23
CA ALA A 45 4.38 -5.27 6.98
C ALA A 45 3.83 -6.07 5.79
N LYS A 46 4.02 -7.39 5.78
CA LYS A 46 3.38 -8.28 4.79
C LYS A 46 1.86 -8.27 4.92
N ALA A 47 1.32 -8.27 6.13
CA ALA A 47 -0.12 -8.23 6.35
C ALA A 47 -0.73 -6.91 5.87
N GLU A 48 -0.08 -5.79 6.16
CA GLU A 48 -0.48 -4.45 5.72
C GLU A 48 -0.40 -4.31 4.20
N ALA A 49 0.72 -4.70 3.58
CA ALA A 49 0.87 -4.71 2.13
C ALA A 49 -0.21 -5.59 1.45
N ARG A 50 -0.53 -6.76 2.03
CA ARG A 50 -1.62 -7.61 1.51
C ARG A 50 -2.99 -6.94 1.65
N ALA A 51 -3.24 -6.22 2.74
CA ALA A 51 -4.49 -5.50 2.93
C ALA A 51 -4.63 -4.35 1.91
N GLU A 52 -3.57 -3.58 1.69
CA GLU A 52 -3.51 -2.54 0.67
C GLU A 52 -3.75 -3.09 -0.74
N ILE A 53 -3.04 -4.17 -1.10
CA ILE A 53 -3.21 -4.83 -2.40
C ILE A 53 -4.64 -5.33 -2.59
N ARG A 54 -5.25 -5.92 -1.56
CA ARG A 54 -6.65 -6.39 -1.64
C ARG A 54 -7.62 -5.24 -1.83
N LEU A 55 -7.42 -4.12 -1.13
CA LEU A 55 -8.25 -2.93 -1.30
C LEU A 55 -8.10 -2.36 -2.71
N ALA A 56 -6.85 -2.19 -3.17
CA ALA A 56 -6.56 -1.71 -4.52
C ALA A 56 -7.16 -2.63 -5.59
N ALA A 57 -7.02 -3.95 -5.44
CA ALA A 57 -7.60 -4.94 -6.34
C ALA A 57 -9.13 -4.89 -6.35
N LYS A 58 -9.77 -4.74 -5.18
CA LYS A 58 -11.23 -4.59 -5.08
C LYS A 58 -11.71 -3.32 -5.79
N VAL A 59 -11.04 -2.19 -5.55
CA VAL A 59 -11.36 -0.91 -6.18
C VAL A 59 -11.17 -1.01 -7.69
N ALA A 60 -10.04 -1.56 -8.15
CA ALA A 60 -9.78 -1.77 -9.58
C ALA A 60 -10.84 -2.70 -10.22
N GLY A 61 -11.21 -3.79 -9.54
CA GLY A 61 -12.27 -4.69 -9.98
C GLY A 61 -13.64 -4.00 -10.08
N MET A 62 -14.00 -3.17 -9.09
CA MET A 62 -15.24 -2.39 -9.11
C MET A 62 -15.26 -1.38 -10.25
N PHE A 63 -14.18 -0.64 -10.47
CA PHE A 63 -14.08 0.29 -11.60
C PHE A 63 -14.10 -0.42 -12.94
N GLY A 64 -13.44 -1.58 -13.05
CA GLY A 64 -13.49 -2.42 -14.26
C GLY A 64 -14.92 -2.90 -14.57
N ALA A 65 -15.62 -3.41 -13.56
CA ALA A 65 -17.01 -3.85 -13.70
C ALA A 65 -17.95 -2.68 -14.02
N ALA A 66 -17.77 -1.53 -13.37
CA ALA A 66 -18.56 -0.33 -13.65
C ALA A 66 -18.31 0.20 -15.07
N ALA A 67 -17.06 0.18 -15.56
CA ALA A 67 -16.74 0.57 -16.92
C ALA A 67 -17.39 -0.37 -17.94
N LEU A 68 -17.31 -1.69 -17.73
CA LEU A 68 -17.96 -2.67 -18.60
C LEU A 68 -19.49 -2.55 -18.56
N GLY A 69 -20.07 -2.43 -17.37
CA GLY A 69 -21.51 -2.25 -17.20
C GLY A 69 -22.01 -0.95 -17.85
N GLY A 70 -21.31 0.16 -17.65
CA GLY A 70 -21.59 1.43 -18.31
C GLY A 70 -21.49 1.33 -19.83
N PHE A 71 -20.48 0.63 -20.36
CA PHE A 71 -20.36 0.37 -21.79
C PHE A 71 -21.53 -0.47 -22.33
N MET A 72 -21.94 -1.52 -21.64
CA MET A 72 -23.11 -2.34 -22.03
C MET A 72 -24.40 -1.52 -22.03
N VAL A 73 -24.62 -0.68 -21.01
CA VAL A 73 -25.79 0.22 -20.98
C VAL A 73 -25.78 1.17 -22.17
N LEU A 74 -24.65 1.79 -22.49
CA LEU A 74 -24.52 2.69 -23.64
C LEU A 74 -24.74 1.96 -24.97
N LEU A 75 -24.25 0.73 -25.10
CA LEU A 75 -24.47 -0.12 -26.27
C LEU A 75 -25.95 -0.42 -26.47
N PHE A 76 -26.63 -0.94 -25.44
CA PHE A 76 -28.06 -1.26 -25.53
C PHE A 76 -28.92 -0.01 -25.71
N LEU A 77 -28.57 1.11 -25.09
CA LEU A 77 -29.26 2.37 -25.30
C LEU A 77 -29.10 2.87 -26.75
N SER A 78 -27.91 2.74 -27.32
CA SER A 78 -27.66 3.09 -28.72
C SER A 78 -28.45 2.20 -29.68
N TYR A 79 -28.49 0.90 -29.41
CA TYR A 79 -29.26 -0.05 -30.19
C TYR A 79 -30.77 0.22 -30.07
N ALA A 80 -31.28 0.44 -28.86
CA ALA A 80 -32.68 0.78 -28.61
C ALA A 80 -33.07 2.09 -29.28
N LEU A 81 -32.20 3.10 -29.26
CA LEU A 81 -32.44 4.38 -29.94
C LEU A 81 -32.50 4.20 -31.46
N TRP A 82 -31.54 3.48 -32.05
CA TRP A 82 -31.55 3.19 -33.49
C TRP A 82 -32.82 2.41 -33.86
N TRP A 83 -33.09 1.30 -33.17
CA TRP A 83 -34.25 0.46 -33.43
C TRP A 83 -35.57 1.22 -33.24
N GLY A 84 -35.66 2.03 -32.18
CA GLY A 84 -36.82 2.89 -31.91
C GLY A 84 -37.08 3.90 -33.02
N LEU A 85 -36.04 4.61 -33.48
CA LEU A 85 -36.14 5.55 -34.60
C LEU A 85 -36.51 4.85 -35.92
N SER A 86 -36.06 3.62 -36.10
CA SER A 86 -36.36 2.84 -37.31
C SER A 86 -37.84 2.49 -37.46
N ASN A 87 -38.66 2.68 -36.41
CA ASN A 87 -40.12 2.53 -36.50
C ASN A 87 -40.81 3.75 -37.13
N VAL A 88 -40.15 4.91 -37.18
CA VAL A 88 -40.72 6.16 -37.68
C VAL A 88 -40.00 6.70 -38.92
N ILE A 89 -38.75 6.30 -39.14
CA ILE A 89 -37.93 6.69 -40.30
C ILE A 89 -37.13 5.50 -40.82
N ASP A 90 -36.55 5.62 -42.01
CA ASP A 90 -35.68 4.60 -42.58
C ASP A 90 -34.46 4.28 -41.68
N GLN A 91 -34.02 3.02 -41.74
CA GLN A 91 -32.96 2.50 -40.88
C GLN A 91 -31.62 3.19 -41.10
N GLY A 92 -31.32 3.64 -42.32
CA GLY A 92 -30.10 4.39 -42.64
C GLY A 92 -30.09 5.78 -42.01
N TRP A 93 -31.21 6.49 -42.07
CA TRP A 93 -31.36 7.79 -41.41
C TRP A 93 -31.32 7.68 -39.88
N SER A 94 -31.89 6.61 -39.34
CA SER A 94 -31.78 6.29 -37.91
C SER A 94 -30.33 6.11 -37.47
N ALA A 95 -29.55 5.36 -38.24
CA ALA A 95 -28.13 5.15 -37.99
C ALA A 95 -27.34 6.46 -38.01
N LEU A 96 -27.61 7.32 -39.00
CA LEU A 96 -26.95 8.62 -39.12
C LEU A 96 -27.24 9.53 -37.91
N ILE A 97 -28.48 9.56 -37.42
CA ILE A 97 -28.83 10.36 -36.24
C ILE A 97 -28.08 9.86 -35.01
N VAL A 98 -28.06 8.54 -34.77
CA VAL A 98 -27.32 7.95 -33.64
C VAL A 98 -25.81 8.22 -33.76
N ALA A 99 -25.26 8.18 -34.97
CA ALA A 99 -23.86 8.52 -35.23
C ALA A 99 -23.55 9.99 -34.91
N VAL A 100 -24.43 10.93 -35.29
CA VAL A 100 -24.28 12.35 -34.96
C VAL A 100 -24.33 12.58 -33.45
N VAL A 101 -25.23 11.92 -32.73
CA VAL A 101 -25.30 11.99 -31.26
C VAL A 101 -23.96 11.54 -30.63
N TRP A 102 -23.40 10.42 -31.09
CA TRP A 102 -22.11 9.94 -30.62
C TRP A 102 -20.94 10.87 -30.99
N ALA A 103 -20.97 11.49 -32.17
CA ALA A 103 -19.97 12.47 -32.57
C ALA A 103 -19.97 13.70 -31.64
N LEU A 104 -21.15 14.18 -31.23
CA LEU A 104 -21.28 15.27 -30.27
C LEU A 104 -20.76 14.88 -28.89
N ILE A 105 -21.15 13.69 -28.38
CA ILE A 105 -20.67 13.15 -27.10
C ILE A 105 -19.13 13.05 -27.13
N ALA A 106 -18.56 12.47 -28.18
CA ALA A 106 -17.12 12.33 -28.34
C ALA A 106 -16.41 13.69 -28.38
N GLY A 107 -16.98 14.67 -29.10
CA GLY A 107 -16.49 16.04 -29.12
C GLY A 107 -16.41 16.64 -27.71
N VAL A 108 -17.48 16.53 -26.93
CA VAL A 108 -17.51 17.00 -25.53
C VAL A 108 -16.47 16.27 -24.68
N LEU A 109 -16.40 14.94 -24.74
CA LEU A 109 -15.45 14.16 -23.95
C LEU A 109 -14.00 14.55 -24.25
N ILE A 110 -13.64 14.71 -25.52
CA ILE A 110 -12.30 15.14 -25.94
C ILE A 110 -12.00 16.54 -25.38
N THR A 111 -12.95 17.47 -25.45
CA THR A 111 -12.73 18.83 -24.91
C THR A 111 -12.53 18.82 -23.40
N VAL A 112 -13.33 18.07 -22.65
CA VAL A 112 -13.20 17.94 -21.19
C VAL A 112 -11.88 17.25 -20.83
N ALA A 113 -11.50 16.18 -21.53
CA ALA A 113 -10.23 15.50 -21.31
C ALA A 113 -9.04 16.45 -21.51
N ARG A 114 -9.06 17.26 -22.59
CA ARG A 114 -8.02 18.26 -22.85
C ARG A 114 -7.95 19.34 -21.77
N GLN A 115 -9.10 19.79 -21.25
CA GLN A 115 -9.13 20.75 -20.15
C GLN A 115 -8.54 20.16 -18.86
N ARG A 116 -8.89 18.91 -18.51
CA ARG A 116 -8.37 18.23 -17.32
C ARG A 116 -6.86 17.95 -17.42
N MET A 117 -6.37 17.53 -18.59
CA MET A 117 -4.92 17.32 -18.81
C MET A 117 -4.11 18.61 -18.66
N ARG A 118 -4.63 19.75 -19.10
CA ARG A 118 -3.98 21.06 -18.90
C ARG A 118 -3.86 21.43 -17.42
N GLY A 119 -4.85 21.08 -16.60
CA GLY A 119 -4.79 21.28 -15.14
C GLY A 119 -3.74 20.41 -14.46
N LEU A 120 -3.50 19.18 -14.95
CA LEU A 120 -2.51 18.26 -14.38
C LEU A 120 -1.06 18.64 -14.73
N GLN A 121 -0.82 19.28 -15.88
CA GLN A 121 0.50 19.83 -16.23
C GLN A 121 0.92 21.02 -15.35
N ALA A 122 -0.01 21.60 -14.59
CA ALA A 122 0.23 22.69 -13.64
C ALA A 122 0.48 22.19 -12.20
N LEU A 123 0.98 20.96 -12.01
CA LEU A 123 1.62 20.52 -10.76
C LEU A 123 3.16 20.65 -10.90
N PRO A 124 3.74 21.86 -10.85
CA PRO A 124 5.16 22.00 -10.63
C PRO A 124 5.46 21.59 -9.17
N GLN A 125 6.57 20.89 -8.95
CA GLN A 125 7.34 20.86 -7.69
C GLN A 125 7.15 19.72 -6.68
N THR A 126 6.77 18.49 -7.05
CA THR A 126 7.04 17.32 -6.15
C THR A 126 8.40 16.65 -6.37
N THR A 127 9.21 17.15 -7.31
CA THR A 127 10.60 16.69 -7.52
C THR A 127 11.68 17.59 -6.91
N SER A 128 11.32 18.76 -6.36
CA SER A 128 12.29 19.66 -5.69
C SER A 128 12.64 19.21 -4.27
N THR A 129 11.81 18.38 -3.62
CA THR A 129 12.10 17.82 -2.28
C THR A 129 13.08 16.64 -2.32
N LEU A 130 13.22 15.94 -3.45
CA LEU A 130 14.16 14.81 -3.61
C LEU A 130 15.58 15.24 -4.00
N ARG A 131 15.77 16.49 -4.46
CA ARG A 131 17.08 17.02 -4.84
C ARG A 131 17.80 17.78 -3.72
N ARG A 132 17.22 17.88 -2.51
CA ARG A 132 17.75 18.72 -1.41
C ARG A 132 18.45 17.98 -0.27
N THR A 133 18.82 16.71 -0.44
CA THR A 133 19.66 16.00 0.54
C THR A 133 20.79 15.14 -0.06
N PRO A 134 21.69 15.67 -0.90
CA PRO A 134 23.05 15.17 -0.98
C PRO A 134 23.91 16.01 -0.01
N GLY A 135 24.15 15.51 1.22
CA GLY A 135 25.05 16.20 2.14
C GLY A 135 25.08 15.74 3.60
N ALA A 136 24.16 14.87 4.04
CA ALA A 136 24.16 14.39 5.43
C ALA A 136 25.02 13.13 5.67
N VAL A 137 25.71 12.61 4.65
CA VAL A 137 26.64 11.48 4.74
C VAL A 137 27.96 11.85 4.07
N THR A 138 28.60 12.92 4.52
CA THR A 138 30.03 13.10 4.27
C THR A 138 30.65 13.55 5.59
N GLY A 139 31.65 12.79 6.00
CA GLY A 139 32.19 12.76 7.34
C GLY A 139 32.62 14.11 7.86
N GLN A 140 32.11 14.46 9.03
CA GLN A 140 32.74 15.41 9.92
C GLN A 140 34.07 14.80 10.37
N GLY A 141 35.13 15.10 9.63
CA GLY A 141 36.50 14.92 10.08
C GLY A 141 36.78 15.95 11.17
N ASP A 142 36.53 15.58 12.43
CA ASP A 142 36.97 16.37 13.56
C ASP A 142 38.50 16.29 13.69
N HIS A 143 39.15 17.20 12.96
CA HIS A 143 40.49 17.67 13.27
C HIS A 143 40.46 18.49 14.55
N ARG A 144 40.76 17.85 15.69
CA ARG A 144 41.38 18.52 16.84
C ARG A 144 42.49 17.65 17.42
N SER A 145 43.61 17.65 16.72
CA SER A 145 44.92 17.31 17.27
C SER A 145 45.82 18.54 17.15
N GLY A 146 46.32 19.01 18.29
CA GLY A 146 47.64 19.63 18.45
C GLY A 146 47.83 21.07 17.96
N GLY A 147 48.18 21.98 18.88
CA GLY A 147 48.91 23.19 18.49
C GLY A 147 48.90 24.34 19.50
N HIS A 148 49.85 24.29 20.44
CA HIS A 148 50.63 25.43 20.97
C HIS A 148 49.94 26.76 21.32
N GLN A 149 49.79 27.03 22.62
CA GLN A 149 50.65 27.98 23.36
C GLN A 149 50.38 27.90 24.86
#